data_AF-P29091-F1
#
_entry.id   AF-P29091-F1
#
_cell.length_a   1.000
_cell.length_b   1.000
_cell.length_c   1.000
_cell.angle_alpha   90.00
_cell.angle_beta   90.00
_cell.angle_gamma   90.00
#
_symmetry.space_group_name_H-M   'P 1'
#
loop_
_entity.id
_entity.type
_entity.pdbx_description
1 polymer ?
#
loop_
_entity_poly.entity_id
_entity_poly.type
_entity_poly.pdbx_seq_one_letter_code
_entity_poly.pdbx_strand_id
1 'polypeptide(L)'
;EFPYLITPLDAITARAQEDGTTVTSSLSDSDTARAAQIAAAADVAIVFISSDSGEGYLTVEGNAGDRNDLLAWHDGDALVQAVADANENTIVAVNTVGAIITEAWIEHPNVKAVVWSGLPGQEAGNSVADILYGAYNPSGRLPYTIAKSADDYPAQVLYESSAQVPDIDYSEGLLVDYRHFDANGIEPRFEF
;
A
#
# COMPACT_ATOMS: atom_id res chain seq x y z
N GLU A 1 -1.54 -5.03 -22.58
CA GLU A 1 -1.67 -6.40 -22.02
C GLU A 1 -0.31 -6.87 -21.54
N PHE A 2 -0.28 -7.60 -20.42
CA PHE A 2 0.92 -8.28 -19.96
C PHE A 2 1.07 -9.64 -20.67
N PRO A 3 2.30 -10.09 -20.99
CA PRO A 3 2.52 -11.44 -21.54
C PRO A 3 2.17 -12.54 -20.51
N TYR A 4 2.29 -12.23 -19.23
CA TYR A 4 1.87 -13.01 -18.06
C TYR A 4 1.92 -12.09 -16.84
N LEU A 5 1.41 -12.55 -15.69
CA LEU A 5 1.60 -11.90 -14.41
C LEU A 5 1.84 -12.98 -13.37
N ILE A 6 3.01 -12.96 -12.71
CA ILE A 6 3.29 -13.84 -11.59
C ILE A 6 2.77 -13.16 -10.34
N THR A 7 1.77 -13.75 -9.69
CA THR A 7 1.20 -13.19 -8.46
C THR A 7 2.12 -13.46 -7.26
N PRO A 8 2.04 -12.65 -6.19
CA PRO A 8 2.74 -12.96 -4.94
C PRO A 8 2.43 -14.37 -4.41
N LEU A 9 1.18 -14.83 -4.54
CA LEU A 9 0.80 -16.19 -4.12
C LEU A 9 1.54 -17.25 -4.94
N ASP A 10 1.61 -17.10 -6.27
CA ASP A 10 2.31 -18.05 -7.14
C ASP A 10 3.78 -18.17 -6.74
N ALA A 11 4.46 -17.03 -6.58
CA ALA A 11 5.87 -16.99 -6.25
C ALA A 11 6.17 -17.52 -4.84
N ILE A 12 5.40 -17.09 -3.82
CA ILE A 12 5.57 -17.56 -2.44
C ILE A 12 5.27 -19.06 -2.34
N THR A 13 4.25 -19.55 -3.04
CA THR A 13 3.93 -21.00 -3.08
C THR A 13 5.04 -21.79 -3.76
N ALA A 14 5.62 -21.28 -4.84
CA ALA A 14 6.76 -21.92 -5.50
C ALA A 14 7.98 -21.99 -4.57
N ARG A 15 8.30 -20.90 -3.85
CA ARG A 15 9.38 -20.88 -2.85
C ARG A 15 9.12 -21.87 -1.70
N ALA A 16 7.88 -21.93 -1.22
CA ALA A 16 7.50 -22.82 -0.12
C ALA A 16 7.63 -24.32 -0.48
N GLN A 17 7.52 -24.68 -1.76
CA GLN A 17 7.79 -26.05 -2.22
C GLN A 17 9.27 -26.44 -2.09
N GLU A 18 10.19 -25.47 -2.11
CA GLU A 18 11.63 -25.73 -1.98
C GLU A 18 12.07 -25.95 -0.53
N ASP A 19 11.45 -25.25 0.43
CA ASP A 19 11.83 -25.33 1.85
C ASP A 19 10.86 -26.14 2.72
N GLY A 20 9.72 -26.57 2.16
CA GLY A 20 8.73 -27.38 2.85
C GLY A 20 7.76 -26.59 3.72
N THR A 21 7.74 -25.26 3.62
CA THR A 21 6.77 -24.41 4.32
C THR A 21 5.35 -24.65 3.78
N THR A 22 4.34 -24.61 4.66
CA THR A 22 2.94 -24.69 4.25
C THR A 22 2.39 -23.31 3.98
N VAL A 23 1.84 -23.09 2.78
CA VAL A 23 1.18 -21.83 2.41
C VAL A 23 -0.33 -22.05 2.38
N THR A 24 -1.06 -21.19 3.09
CA THR A 24 -2.53 -21.08 3.01
C THR A 24 -2.88 -19.64 2.68
N SER A 25 -3.88 -19.43 1.83
CA SER A 25 -4.27 -18.10 1.34
C SER A 25 -5.74 -17.77 1.65
N SER A 26 -6.00 -16.52 2.02
CA SER A 26 -7.30 -15.87 1.86
C SER A 26 -7.18 -14.83 0.75
N LEU A 27 -7.99 -14.93 -0.30
CA LEU A 27 -7.96 -14.02 -1.46
C LEU A 27 -9.17 -13.08 -1.49
N SER A 28 -9.92 -13.03 -0.40
CA SER A 28 -10.98 -12.04 -0.18
C SER A 28 -10.46 -11.03 0.82
N ASP A 29 -10.52 -9.77 0.41
CA ASP A 29 -10.20 -8.57 1.18
C ASP A 29 -11.30 -8.22 2.19
N SER A 30 -12.56 -8.42 1.80
CA SER A 30 -13.75 -8.16 2.60
C SER A 30 -14.08 -9.24 3.65
N ASP A 31 -13.60 -10.49 3.49
CA ASP A 31 -13.76 -11.54 4.49
C ASP A 31 -12.64 -11.51 5.55
N THR A 32 -12.61 -10.42 6.32
CA THR A 32 -11.62 -10.19 7.38
C THR A 32 -11.67 -11.26 8.47
N ALA A 33 -12.84 -11.85 8.73
CA ALA A 33 -13.00 -12.94 9.68
C ALA A 33 -12.27 -14.21 9.21
N ARG A 34 -12.38 -14.56 7.93
CA ARG A 34 -11.63 -15.68 7.35
C ARG A 34 -10.13 -15.40 7.29
N ALA A 35 -9.74 -14.19 6.94
CA ALA A 35 -8.33 -13.79 6.94
C ALA A 35 -7.71 -13.93 8.33
N ALA A 36 -8.35 -13.40 9.37
CA ALA A 36 -7.94 -13.54 10.76
C ALA A 36 -7.87 -15.02 11.21
N GLN A 37 -8.85 -15.83 10.82
CA GLN A 37 -8.85 -17.26 11.14
C GLN A 37 -7.64 -17.99 10.55
N ILE A 38 -7.31 -17.73 9.28
CA ILE A 38 -6.14 -18.33 8.61
C ILE A 38 -4.85 -17.81 9.26
N ALA A 39 -4.77 -16.51 9.51
CA ALA A 39 -3.62 -15.87 10.13
C ALA A 39 -3.32 -16.45 11.51
N ALA A 40 -4.33 -16.69 12.34
CA ALA A 40 -4.15 -17.27 13.68
C ALA A 40 -3.50 -18.67 13.69
N ALA A 41 -3.54 -19.39 12.56
CA ALA A 41 -2.96 -20.73 12.43
C ALA A 41 -1.56 -20.73 11.78
N ALA A 42 -1.03 -19.56 11.39
CA ALA A 42 0.23 -19.43 10.68
C ALA A 42 1.36 -18.88 11.59
N ASP A 43 2.60 -19.27 11.33
CA ASP A 43 3.78 -18.70 12.02
C ASP A 43 4.10 -17.27 11.54
N VAL A 44 3.66 -16.92 10.33
CA VAL A 44 3.78 -15.60 9.72
C VAL A 44 2.56 -15.34 8.85
N ALA A 45 1.99 -14.14 8.94
CA ALA A 45 0.91 -13.71 8.07
C ALA A 45 1.39 -12.58 7.15
N ILE A 46 1.26 -12.74 5.84
CA ILE A 46 1.62 -11.71 4.86
C ILE A 46 0.33 -11.16 4.27
N VAL A 47 0.04 -9.89 4.57
CA VAL A 47 -1.14 -9.17 4.08
C VAL A 47 -0.73 -8.32 2.88
N PHE A 48 -1.42 -8.49 1.76
CA PHE A 48 -1.23 -7.66 0.57
C PHE A 48 -2.36 -6.65 0.49
N ILE A 49 -2.02 -5.37 0.39
CA ILE A 49 -2.98 -4.26 0.23
C ILE A 49 -2.62 -3.42 -0.98
N SER A 50 -3.60 -2.71 -1.52
CA SER A 50 -3.42 -1.85 -2.69
C SER A 50 -4.16 -0.53 -2.56
N SER A 51 -3.83 0.42 -3.44
CA SER A 51 -4.58 1.65 -3.69
C SER A 51 -4.25 2.11 -5.10
N ASP A 52 -5.27 2.22 -5.95
CA ASP A 52 -5.13 2.37 -7.40
C ASP A 52 -5.57 3.76 -7.89
N SER A 53 -5.14 4.15 -9.09
CA SER A 53 -5.50 5.41 -9.77
C SER A 53 -5.25 5.30 -11.27
N GLY A 54 -5.68 6.28 -12.06
CA GLY A 54 -5.47 6.21 -13.51
C GLY A 54 -5.70 7.52 -14.24
N GLU A 55 -5.84 7.41 -15.56
CA GLU A 55 -6.20 8.56 -16.39
C GLU A 55 -7.70 8.92 -16.22
N GLY A 56 -8.01 10.21 -16.19
CA GLY A 56 -9.35 10.74 -15.89
C GLY A 56 -10.45 10.45 -16.92
N TYR A 57 -10.19 9.63 -17.94
CA TYR A 57 -11.23 9.13 -18.86
C TYR A 57 -11.90 7.83 -18.36
N LEU A 58 -11.36 7.20 -17.31
CA LEU A 58 -11.96 6.04 -16.66
C LEU A 58 -12.33 6.37 -15.21
N THR A 59 -13.45 5.80 -14.77
CA THR A 59 -13.86 5.85 -13.37
C THR A 59 -13.90 4.43 -12.81
N VAL A 60 -13.16 4.20 -11.73
CA VAL A 60 -13.13 2.92 -11.00
C VAL A 60 -13.56 3.18 -9.57
N GLU A 61 -14.65 2.54 -9.14
CA GLU A 61 -15.17 2.65 -7.77
C GLU A 61 -15.38 4.11 -7.30
N GLY A 62 -15.79 4.98 -8.23
CA GLY A 62 -16.01 6.40 -7.98
C GLY A 62 -14.77 7.30 -8.13
N ASN A 63 -13.59 6.74 -8.37
CA ASN A 63 -12.34 7.49 -8.60
C ASN A 63 -12.20 7.79 -10.10
N ALA A 64 -12.35 9.04 -10.51
CA ALA A 64 -12.28 9.47 -11.90
C ALA A 64 -10.84 9.83 -12.32
N GLY A 65 -9.96 8.83 -12.29
CA GLY A 65 -8.52 8.98 -12.48
C GLY A 65 -7.82 9.34 -11.17
N ASP A 66 -8.14 10.52 -10.61
CA ASP A 66 -7.67 10.93 -9.29
C ASP A 66 -8.30 10.07 -8.19
N ARG A 67 -7.51 9.71 -7.16
CA ARG A 67 -8.02 9.01 -5.97
C ARG A 67 -8.86 9.96 -5.13
N ASN A 68 -9.98 9.49 -4.60
CA ASN A 68 -10.86 10.27 -3.72
C ASN A 68 -10.34 10.39 -2.28
N ASP A 69 -9.44 9.49 -1.89
CA ASP A 69 -8.76 9.50 -0.60
C ASP A 69 -7.34 8.88 -0.73
N LEU A 70 -6.61 8.87 0.38
CA LEU A 70 -5.30 8.25 0.48
C LEU A 70 -5.33 6.99 1.35
N LEU A 71 -6.44 6.23 1.34
CA LEU A 71 -6.58 5.01 2.12
C LEU A 71 -6.26 3.77 1.27
N ALA A 72 -6.06 2.64 1.96
CA ALA A 72 -5.99 1.36 1.27
C ALA A 72 -7.37 1.01 0.70
N TRP A 73 -7.41 0.59 -0.56
CA TRP A 73 -8.64 0.17 -1.23
C TRP A 73 -9.13 -1.17 -0.66
N HIS A 74 -10.40 -1.46 -0.93
CA HIS A 74 -11.05 -2.73 -0.60
C HIS A 74 -10.93 -3.13 0.88
N ASP A 75 -11.14 -2.17 1.79
CA ASP A 75 -11.03 -2.36 3.24
C ASP A 75 -9.62 -2.83 3.69
N GLY A 76 -8.57 -2.52 2.92
CA GLY A 76 -7.21 -2.97 3.19
C GLY A 76 -6.70 -2.62 4.59
N ASP A 77 -7.07 -1.45 5.12
CA ASP A 77 -6.70 -1.06 6.49
C ASP A 77 -7.35 -1.99 7.54
N ALA A 78 -8.63 -2.32 7.37
CA ALA A 78 -9.34 -3.24 8.24
C ALA A 78 -8.84 -4.68 8.10
N LEU A 79 -8.44 -5.09 6.89
CA LEU A 79 -7.81 -6.39 6.66
C LEU A 79 -6.48 -6.52 7.41
N VAL A 80 -5.62 -5.48 7.34
CA VAL A 80 -4.35 -5.47 8.09
C VAL A 80 -4.60 -5.55 9.58
N GLN A 81 -5.54 -4.76 10.11
CA GLN A 81 -5.88 -4.78 11.54
C GLN A 81 -6.38 -6.17 11.96
N ALA A 82 -7.33 -6.76 11.24
CA ALA A 82 -7.89 -8.07 11.58
C ALA A 82 -6.84 -9.19 11.57
N VAL A 83 -5.90 -9.16 10.62
CA VAL A 83 -4.80 -10.12 10.57
C VAL A 83 -3.79 -9.87 11.69
N ALA A 84 -3.41 -8.62 11.94
CA ALA A 84 -2.45 -8.28 12.97
C ALA A 84 -3.00 -8.54 14.39
N ASP A 85 -4.29 -8.41 14.62
CA ASP A 85 -4.96 -8.81 15.86
C ASP A 85 -4.87 -10.34 16.09
N ALA A 86 -4.85 -11.12 15.01
CA ALA A 86 -4.87 -12.58 15.05
C ALA A 86 -3.48 -13.24 15.00
N ASN A 87 -2.47 -12.56 14.45
CA ASN A 87 -1.14 -13.11 14.24
C ASN A 87 -0.05 -12.14 14.71
N GLU A 88 0.80 -12.61 15.63
CA GLU A 88 1.86 -11.80 16.26
C GLU A 88 3.03 -11.45 15.33
N ASN A 89 3.10 -12.05 14.14
CA ASN A 89 4.15 -11.88 13.14
C ASN A 89 3.55 -11.53 11.78
N THR A 90 2.94 -10.35 11.71
CA THR A 90 2.28 -9.84 10.50
C THR A 90 3.24 -8.99 9.67
N ILE A 91 3.32 -9.27 8.37
CA ILE A 91 4.06 -8.50 7.37
C ILE A 91 3.03 -7.87 6.41
N VAL A 92 3.16 -6.58 6.13
CA VAL A 92 2.29 -5.88 5.18
C VAL A 92 3.05 -5.61 3.88
N ALA A 93 2.54 -6.07 2.75
CA ALA A 93 3.05 -5.75 1.42
C ALA A 93 2.10 -4.77 0.73
N VAL A 94 2.63 -3.63 0.30
CA VAL A 94 1.84 -2.50 -0.22
C VAL A 94 2.09 -2.33 -1.72
N ASN A 95 1.04 -2.49 -2.53
CA ASN A 95 1.06 -2.27 -3.97
C ASN A 95 0.19 -1.05 -4.34
N THR A 96 0.80 0.13 -4.37
CA THR A 96 0.07 1.38 -4.60
C THR A 96 0.76 2.31 -5.59
N VAL A 97 -0.06 3.14 -6.24
CA VAL A 97 0.35 4.20 -7.17
C VAL A 97 1.18 5.31 -6.53
N GLY A 98 1.08 5.51 -5.21
CA GLY A 98 1.71 6.61 -4.49
C GLY A 98 1.47 6.49 -2.99
N ALA A 99 1.70 7.56 -2.23
CA ALA A 99 1.52 7.52 -0.77
C ALA A 99 0.09 7.14 -0.35
N ILE A 100 -0.01 6.53 0.82
CA ILE A 100 -1.24 6.04 1.48
C ILE A 100 -1.08 6.32 2.98
N ILE A 101 -2.15 6.68 3.67
CA ILE A 101 -2.13 6.93 5.12
C ILE A 101 -2.19 5.59 5.84
N THR A 102 -1.18 5.29 6.65
CA THR A 102 -1.02 3.97 7.30
C THR A 102 -1.34 4.01 8.80
N GLU A 103 -1.77 5.15 9.35
CA GLU A 103 -1.90 5.37 10.79
C GLU A 103 -2.88 4.42 11.49
N ALA A 104 -3.81 3.80 10.75
CA ALA A 104 -4.74 2.81 11.29
C ALA A 104 -4.05 1.54 11.83
N TRP A 105 -2.86 1.20 11.32
CA TRP A 105 -2.21 -0.09 11.61
C TRP A 105 -0.69 -0.07 11.69
N ILE A 106 -0.01 0.98 11.22
CA ILE A 106 1.47 0.98 11.11
C ILE A 106 2.20 0.82 12.45
N GLU A 107 1.60 1.30 13.55
CA GLU A 107 2.13 1.15 14.91
C GLU A 107 1.57 -0.07 15.65
N HIS A 108 0.79 -0.91 14.97
CA HIS A 108 0.24 -2.11 15.59
C HIS A 108 1.40 -3.04 16.04
N PRO A 109 1.43 -3.50 17.30
CA PRO A 109 2.59 -4.21 17.86
C PRO A 109 2.92 -5.51 17.14
N ASN A 110 1.94 -6.09 16.43
CA ASN A 110 2.10 -7.33 15.68
C ASN A 110 2.45 -7.12 14.20
N VAL A 111 2.45 -5.88 13.70
CA VAL A 111 3.01 -5.55 12.38
C VAL A 111 4.53 -5.47 12.54
N LYS A 112 5.26 -6.45 12.00
CA LYS A 112 6.71 -6.60 12.15
C LYS A 112 7.51 -6.05 11.00
N ALA A 113 6.90 -5.97 9.82
CA ALA A 113 7.54 -5.42 8.64
C ALA A 113 6.50 -4.85 7.67
N VAL A 114 6.92 -3.84 6.91
CA VAL A 114 6.20 -3.30 5.77
C VAL A 114 7.11 -3.32 4.55
N VAL A 115 6.62 -3.85 3.44
CA VAL A 115 7.32 -3.89 2.15
C VAL A 115 6.51 -3.06 1.16
N TRP A 116 7.08 -1.94 0.72
CA TRP A 116 6.45 -1.07 -0.26
C TRP A 116 6.89 -1.47 -1.67
N SER A 117 6.05 -2.22 -2.37
CA SER A 117 6.38 -2.83 -3.68
C SER A 117 5.97 -1.97 -4.88
N GLY A 118 5.13 -0.95 -4.66
CA GLY A 118 4.63 -0.08 -5.73
C GLY A 118 3.88 -0.85 -6.81
N LEU A 119 4.19 -0.59 -8.08
CA LEU A 119 3.60 -1.24 -9.26
C LEU A 119 4.66 -2.03 -10.06
N PRO A 120 5.02 -3.25 -9.63
CA PRO A 120 6.21 -3.97 -10.10
C PRO A 120 6.09 -4.62 -11.49
N GLY A 121 4.94 -4.53 -12.16
CA GLY A 121 4.71 -5.12 -13.48
C GLY A 121 4.59 -6.66 -13.46
N GLN A 122 4.96 -7.32 -14.56
CA GLN A 122 4.68 -8.74 -14.78
C GLN A 122 5.38 -9.72 -13.81
N GLU A 123 6.49 -9.30 -13.20
CA GLU A 123 7.30 -10.08 -12.23
C GLU A 123 6.97 -9.71 -10.77
N ALA A 124 5.76 -9.20 -10.51
CA ALA A 124 5.32 -8.74 -9.20
C ALA A 124 5.59 -9.76 -8.08
N GLY A 125 5.20 -11.01 -8.30
CA GLY A 125 5.36 -12.06 -7.32
C GLY A 125 6.80 -12.46 -7.06
N ASN A 126 7.59 -12.66 -8.14
CA ASN A 126 8.99 -13.03 -7.99
C ASN A 126 9.80 -11.94 -7.30
N SER A 127 9.58 -10.68 -7.67
CA SER A 127 10.30 -9.54 -7.08
C SER A 127 10.02 -9.38 -5.58
N VAL A 128 8.76 -9.52 -5.14
CA VAL A 128 8.45 -9.45 -3.69
C VAL A 128 8.95 -10.70 -2.95
N ALA A 129 8.86 -11.88 -3.55
CA ALA A 129 9.37 -13.11 -2.93
C ALA A 129 10.90 -13.05 -2.74
N ASP A 130 11.64 -12.55 -3.71
CA ASP A 130 13.10 -12.37 -3.63
C ASP A 130 13.54 -11.51 -2.43
N ILE A 131 12.77 -10.46 -2.12
CA ILE A 131 13.01 -9.61 -0.95
C ILE A 131 12.59 -10.32 0.34
N LEU A 132 11.39 -10.90 0.38
CA LEU A 132 10.85 -11.55 1.57
C LEU A 132 11.69 -12.76 2.02
N TYR A 133 12.25 -13.51 1.07
CA TYR A 133 13.14 -14.66 1.34
C TYR A 133 14.61 -14.27 1.48
N GLY A 134 14.95 -12.98 1.34
CA GLY A 134 16.33 -12.50 1.48
C GLY A 134 17.29 -12.93 0.37
N ALA A 135 16.78 -13.30 -0.80
CA ALA A 135 17.60 -13.51 -1.99
C ALA A 135 18.26 -12.18 -2.44
N TYR A 136 17.58 -11.06 -2.18
CA TYR A 136 18.12 -9.72 -2.34
C TYR A 136 17.86 -8.88 -1.09
N ASN A 137 18.82 -8.01 -0.77
CA ASN A 137 18.65 -7.00 0.28
C ASN A 137 17.87 -5.80 -0.29
N PRO A 138 16.74 -5.39 0.30
CA PRO A 138 15.99 -4.23 -0.17
C PRO A 138 16.87 -2.97 -0.19
N SER A 139 16.92 -2.30 -1.34
CA SER A 139 17.75 -1.10 -1.56
C SER A 139 16.97 0.12 -2.03
N GLY A 140 15.64 0.00 -2.14
CA GLY A 140 14.76 1.11 -2.48
C GLY A 140 14.72 2.18 -1.39
N ARG A 141 14.43 3.41 -1.81
CA ARG A 141 14.07 4.54 -0.95
C ARG A 141 12.78 5.14 -1.49
N LEU A 142 11.98 5.73 -0.62
CA LEU A 142 10.72 6.34 -1.02
C LEU A 142 11.01 7.51 -1.98
N PRO A 143 10.31 7.60 -3.12
CA PRO A 143 10.42 8.75 -4.02
C PRO A 143 9.39 9.84 -3.70
N TYR A 144 8.72 9.74 -2.54
CA TYR A 144 7.69 10.64 -2.03
C TYR A 144 7.57 10.49 -0.50
N THR A 145 7.02 11.49 0.17
CA THR A 145 6.74 11.42 1.61
C THR A 145 5.51 10.55 1.88
N ILE A 146 5.49 9.81 2.99
CA ILE A 146 4.29 9.18 3.55
C ILE A 146 3.89 9.96 4.80
N ALA A 147 2.76 10.65 4.73
CA ALA A 147 2.21 11.49 5.79
C ALA A 147 1.42 10.72 6.86
N LYS A 148 1.08 11.41 7.96
CA LYS A 148 0.16 10.91 8.99
C LYS A 148 -1.29 11.28 8.70
N SER A 149 -1.51 12.40 8.01
CA SER A 149 -2.81 12.82 7.50
C SER A 149 -2.73 13.22 6.03
N ALA A 150 -3.82 13.09 5.29
CA ALA A 150 -3.91 13.64 3.93
C ALA A 150 -3.80 15.19 3.93
N ASP A 151 -4.21 15.84 5.03
CA ASP A 151 -4.12 17.28 5.20
C ASP A 151 -2.68 17.78 5.45
N ASP A 152 -1.73 16.88 5.71
CA ASP A 152 -0.31 17.25 5.86
C ASP A 152 0.34 17.58 4.50
N TYR A 153 -0.28 17.17 3.38
CA TYR A 153 0.20 17.54 2.06
C TYR A 153 -0.27 18.95 1.68
N PRO A 154 0.58 19.73 0.97
CA PRO A 154 0.31 21.14 0.68
C PRO A 154 -0.87 21.38 -0.27
N ALA A 155 -1.21 20.39 -1.09
CA ALA A 155 -2.14 20.52 -2.20
C ALA A 155 -3.26 19.48 -2.08
N GLN A 156 -4.48 19.92 -2.37
CA GLN A 156 -5.69 19.09 -2.35
C GLN A 156 -6.35 19.15 -3.74
N VAL A 157 -6.94 18.02 -4.16
CA VAL A 157 -7.63 17.93 -5.45
C VAL A 157 -8.93 18.74 -5.42
N LEU A 158 -9.17 19.51 -6.47
CA LEU A 158 -10.43 20.25 -6.65
C LEU A 158 -11.44 19.39 -7.39
N TYR A 159 -12.25 18.61 -6.66
CA TYR A 159 -13.27 17.73 -7.25
C TYR A 159 -14.53 18.46 -7.73
N GLU A 160 -14.90 19.55 -7.06
CA GLU A 160 -16.11 20.32 -7.37
C GLU A 160 -15.78 21.79 -7.59
N SER A 161 -16.31 22.36 -8.67
CA SER A 161 -16.22 23.80 -8.95
C SER A 161 -17.48 24.29 -9.66
N SER A 162 -17.97 25.45 -9.24
CA SER A 162 -19.07 26.14 -9.93
C SER A 162 -18.62 26.91 -11.17
N ALA A 163 -17.32 27.07 -11.38
CA ALA A 163 -16.76 27.74 -12.54
C ALA A 163 -16.77 26.82 -13.76
N GLN A 164 -17.00 27.38 -14.96
CA GLN A 164 -16.92 26.61 -16.21
C GLN A 164 -15.51 26.05 -16.45
N VAL A 165 -14.49 26.82 -16.07
CA VAL A 165 -13.09 26.40 -16.02
C VAL A 165 -12.64 26.66 -14.59
N PRO A 166 -12.33 25.61 -13.81
CA PRO A 166 -11.80 25.78 -12.47
C PRO A 166 -10.42 26.45 -12.51
N ASP A 167 -10.21 27.46 -11.67
CA ASP A 167 -8.88 28.02 -11.42
C ASP A 167 -8.21 27.22 -10.29
N ILE A 168 -6.96 26.80 -10.50
CA ILE A 168 -6.14 26.09 -9.51
C ILE A 168 -4.91 26.97 -9.23
N ASP A 169 -4.87 27.58 -8.05
CA ASP A 169 -3.73 28.38 -7.60
C ASP A 169 -2.71 27.52 -6.88
N TYR A 170 -1.49 27.47 -7.41
CA TYR A 170 -0.36 26.70 -6.86
C TYR A 170 0.32 27.54 -5.76
N SER A 171 -0.47 27.86 -4.73
CA SER A 171 -0.10 28.77 -3.64
C SER A 171 1.08 28.25 -2.79
N GLU A 172 1.29 26.94 -2.77
CA GLU A 172 2.42 26.26 -2.15
C GLU A 172 3.76 26.54 -2.86
N GLY A 173 3.73 26.95 -4.13
CA GLY A 173 4.90 27.27 -4.93
C GLY A 173 5.88 26.09 -5.03
N LEU A 174 7.08 26.23 -4.46
CA LEU A 174 8.10 25.17 -4.47
C LEU A 174 7.99 24.21 -3.28
N LEU A 175 7.08 24.47 -2.35
CA LEU A 175 6.89 23.68 -1.14
C LEU A 175 5.96 22.51 -1.43
N VAL A 176 6.45 21.56 -2.22
CA VAL A 176 5.77 20.31 -2.57
C VAL A 176 6.49 19.11 -1.96
N ASP A 177 5.72 18.08 -1.59
CA ASP A 177 6.22 16.88 -0.90
C ASP A 177 7.14 17.26 0.29
N TYR A 178 8.28 16.60 0.49
CA TYR A 178 9.14 16.81 1.65
C TYR A 178 9.54 18.28 1.91
N ARG A 179 9.59 19.13 0.86
CA ARG A 179 9.90 20.57 1.04
C ARG A 179 8.83 21.27 1.87
N HIS A 180 7.58 20.86 1.74
CA HIS A 180 6.48 21.35 2.57
C HIS A 180 6.64 20.90 4.03
N PHE A 181 6.93 19.62 4.22
CA PHE A 181 7.10 19.01 5.54
C PHE A 181 8.24 19.69 6.30
N ASP A 182 9.40 19.81 5.66
CA ASP A 182 10.59 20.49 6.19
C ASP A 182 10.31 21.96 6.54
N ALA A 183 9.63 22.69 5.66
CA ALA A 183 9.37 24.12 5.85
C ALA A 183 8.38 24.41 6.99
N ASN A 184 7.48 23.47 7.29
CA ASN A 184 6.42 23.65 8.29
C ASN A 184 6.66 22.85 9.59
N GLY A 185 7.77 22.09 9.68
CA GLY A 185 8.06 21.26 10.84
C GLY A 185 7.04 20.13 11.04
N ILE A 186 6.50 19.61 9.94
CA ILE A 186 5.55 18.48 9.96
C ILE A 186 6.38 17.21 9.93
N GLU A 187 6.23 16.36 10.95
CA GLU A 187 6.92 15.08 11.03
C GLU A 187 6.16 14.02 10.22
N PRO A 188 6.72 13.52 9.10
CA PRO A 188 6.08 12.48 8.31
C PRO A 188 6.00 11.15 9.08
N ARG A 189 5.28 10.18 8.52
CA ARG A 189 5.39 8.78 8.96
C ARG A 189 6.65 8.14 8.40
N PHE A 190 6.89 8.32 7.10
CA PHE A 190 8.15 7.97 6.43
C PHE A 190 8.55 9.09 5.49
N GLU A 191 9.78 9.55 5.61
CA GLU A 191 10.35 10.66 4.85
C GLU A 191 10.74 10.27 3.41
N PHE A 192 10.92 11.29 2.57
CA PHE A 192 11.53 11.20 1.23
C PHE A 192 13.02 10.84 1.30
#